data_AF-A0A917UBN5-F1
#
_entry.id   AF-A0A917UBN5-F1
#
_cell.length_a   1.000
_cell.length_b   1.000
_cell.length_c   1.000
_cell.angle_alpha   90.00
_cell.angle_beta   90.00
_cell.angle_gamma   90.00
#
_symmetry.space_group_name_H-M   'P 1'
#
loop_
_entity.id
_entity.type
_entity.pdbx_description
1 polymer ?
#
loop_
_entity_poly.entity_id
_entity_poly.type
_entity_poly.pdbx_seq_one_letter_code
_entity_poly.pdbx_strand_id
1 'polypeptide(L)'
;MEPPIDRNLAAKLGPAAAQALGESAALRRVQYRYAGWFVNGRSTANVGAVFEVGAGSARKLMLKHDVADSTQLHRAEFARHQEALDDAPDFAKAHLVAPVGEPVRVGDGSWITFQNIVGGSFTDYRVLSAMLAGVPEAKVDGVDHRLVTPCDRGSFAAVCTAVVRGLLADWAGEPVMEAVAVGEVLRRHLLHRLEPGQPLHAEVQRWPEPRLDLPGELRSLPNPFALVRDPVLTAGRSVPLLTGRAHGDLHPENILVATEREPGDYHLIDLSRYERSAPLTRDPVQLVLTILDRTMDERSDQQRELLLGLLVGDAAADGRDMLPRWLPEFLDQVRAAQLDWIRPKGLVDEWRQQSLLSLSACALMFLGRPTTAPAHREWYLRLAARAAAAYLQDADAAGPVAEPGGVASTADAENRLAAGATRRSAAGPVSVLCANLPALRETAHRRGLGGEVEDLVTRARLGHDIAADHAALVRRLSGADEDVRHGLTGFGGGTPVVGEYFTCPLERPCGREARRPPGGGRPPCPLQGTAMTQALR
;
A
#
# COMPACT_ATOMS: atom_id res chain seq x y z
N MET A 1 11.64 39.31 -17.22
CA MET A 1 12.12 37.94 -16.93
C MET A 1 10.91 37.05 -16.81
N GLU A 2 10.92 35.88 -17.45
CA GLU A 2 9.86 34.90 -17.23
C GLU A 2 9.85 34.43 -15.77
N PRO A 3 8.67 34.07 -15.22
CA PRO A 3 8.60 33.59 -13.85
C PRO A 3 9.37 32.27 -13.69
N PRO A 4 10.02 32.04 -12.52
CA PRO A 4 10.78 30.81 -12.24
C PRO A 4 9.94 29.53 -12.31
N ILE A 5 8.62 29.63 -12.17
CA ILE A 5 7.67 28.53 -12.35
C ILE A 5 6.54 28.99 -13.27
N ASP A 6 6.05 28.13 -14.16
CA ASP A 6 4.88 28.50 -14.95
C ASP A 6 3.58 28.46 -14.12
N ARG A 7 2.55 29.13 -14.65
CA ARG A 7 1.25 29.26 -13.98
C ARG A 7 0.54 27.92 -13.81
N ASN A 8 0.73 26.97 -14.70
CA ASN A 8 0.05 25.68 -14.65
C ASN A 8 0.60 24.82 -13.51
N LEU A 9 1.92 24.75 -13.38
CA LEU A 9 2.59 24.06 -12.29
C LEU A 9 2.28 24.73 -10.95
N ALA A 10 2.34 26.07 -10.89
CA ALA A 10 1.99 26.82 -9.68
C ALA A 10 0.57 26.52 -9.19
N ALA A 11 -0.40 26.47 -10.11
CA ALA A 11 -1.79 26.16 -9.80
C ALA A 11 -1.98 24.72 -9.27
N LYS A 12 -1.18 23.76 -9.74
CA LYS A 12 -1.25 22.35 -9.29
C LYS A 12 -0.57 22.12 -7.94
N LEU A 13 0.55 22.77 -7.68
CA LEU A 13 1.27 22.68 -6.40
C LEU A 13 0.54 23.40 -5.25
N GLY A 14 -0.20 24.45 -5.59
CA GLY A 14 -0.78 25.36 -4.60
C GLY A 14 0.22 26.42 -4.12
N PRO A 15 -0.27 27.46 -3.41
CA PRO A 15 0.49 28.69 -3.21
C PRO A 15 1.83 28.52 -2.48
N ALA A 16 1.84 27.78 -1.36
CA ALA A 16 3.04 27.61 -0.54
C ALA A 16 4.13 26.82 -1.27
N ALA A 17 3.78 25.68 -1.85
CA ALA A 17 4.70 24.84 -2.62
C ALA A 17 5.21 25.55 -3.89
N ALA A 18 4.33 26.29 -4.58
CA ALA A 18 4.71 27.13 -5.71
C ALA A 18 5.71 28.22 -5.31
N GLN A 19 5.47 28.93 -4.20
CA GLN A 19 6.39 29.95 -3.71
C GLN A 19 7.77 29.36 -3.38
N ALA A 20 7.82 28.29 -2.58
CA ALA A 20 9.06 27.65 -2.19
C ALA A 20 9.86 27.12 -3.41
N LEU A 21 9.16 26.52 -4.37
CA LEU A 21 9.79 26.08 -5.61
C LEU A 21 10.31 27.25 -6.45
N GLY A 22 9.55 28.35 -6.53
CA GLY A 22 9.95 29.57 -7.23
C GLY A 22 11.18 30.23 -6.64
N GLU A 23 11.28 30.31 -5.31
CA GLU A 23 12.46 30.82 -4.60
C GLU A 23 13.69 29.92 -4.86
N SER A 24 13.54 28.60 -4.73
CA SER A 24 14.60 27.64 -5.05
C SER A 24 15.06 27.72 -6.51
N ALA A 25 14.13 27.87 -7.45
CA ALA A 25 14.42 27.99 -8.87
C ALA A 25 15.18 29.28 -9.19
N ALA A 26 14.80 30.41 -8.56
CA ALA A 26 15.50 31.68 -8.71
C ALA A 26 16.95 31.62 -8.20
N LEU A 27 17.17 30.99 -7.03
CA LEU A 27 18.52 30.78 -6.48
C LEU A 27 19.40 29.93 -7.39
N ARG A 28 18.83 28.87 -7.98
CA ARG A 28 19.52 27.94 -8.89
C ARG A 28 19.59 28.44 -10.33
N ARG A 29 18.97 29.59 -10.64
CA ARG A 29 18.87 30.15 -11.99
C ARG A 29 18.27 29.17 -13.01
N VAL A 30 17.24 28.44 -12.58
CA VAL A 30 16.45 27.52 -13.43
C VAL A 30 15.00 27.95 -13.46
N GLN A 31 14.25 27.41 -14.41
CA GLN A 31 12.81 27.53 -14.51
C GLN A 31 12.15 26.17 -14.54
N TYR A 32 11.01 26.03 -13.87
CA TYR A 32 10.18 24.83 -13.96
C TYR A 32 8.93 25.08 -14.80
N ARG A 33 8.66 24.13 -15.70
CA ARG A 33 7.47 24.14 -16.56
C ARG A 33 6.69 22.84 -16.41
N TYR A 34 5.37 22.91 -16.43
CA TYR A 34 4.50 21.75 -16.35
C TYR A 34 4.63 20.90 -17.62
N ALA A 35 4.83 19.58 -17.47
CA ALA A 35 5.05 18.67 -18.60
C ALA A 35 3.90 17.69 -18.84
N GLY A 36 2.67 18.03 -18.39
CA GLY A 36 1.44 17.36 -18.82
C GLY A 36 0.93 16.22 -17.94
N TRP A 37 1.55 15.96 -16.79
CA TRP A 37 1.08 14.93 -15.85
C TRP A 37 1.26 15.40 -14.41
N PHE A 38 0.16 15.41 -13.63
CA PHE A 38 0.16 15.70 -12.20
C PHE A 38 -1.00 14.95 -11.55
N VAL A 39 -0.69 13.97 -10.72
CA VAL A 39 -1.69 13.11 -10.06
C VAL A 39 -1.31 12.93 -8.60
N ASN A 40 -2.33 12.73 -7.77
CA ASN A 40 -2.14 12.16 -6.45
C ASN A 40 -2.18 10.66 -6.70
N GLY A 41 -1.05 9.98 -6.56
CA GLY A 41 -0.99 8.54 -6.77
C GLY A 41 -1.85 7.78 -5.75
N ARG A 42 -1.54 6.50 -5.53
CA ARG A 42 -2.09 5.76 -4.38
C ARG A 42 -1.50 6.22 -3.02
N SER A 43 -0.50 7.11 -3.06
CA SER A 43 0.13 7.71 -1.89
C SER A 43 -0.47 9.08 -1.55
N THR A 44 -0.09 9.63 -0.39
CA THR A 44 -0.44 11.01 0.01
C THR A 44 0.31 12.08 -0.77
N ALA A 45 1.32 11.68 -1.56
CA ALA A 45 2.16 12.59 -2.32
C ALA A 45 1.51 12.99 -3.65
N ASN A 46 1.68 14.25 -4.03
CA ASN A 46 1.38 14.71 -5.37
C ASN A 46 2.60 14.45 -6.26
N VAL A 47 2.41 13.82 -7.41
CA VAL A 47 3.48 13.43 -8.32
C VAL A 47 3.21 14.02 -9.70
N GLY A 48 4.21 14.56 -10.37
CA GLY A 48 4.04 15.06 -11.73
C GLY A 48 5.32 15.23 -12.53
N ALA A 49 5.16 15.34 -13.84
CA ALA A 49 6.27 15.62 -14.76
C ALA A 49 6.50 17.13 -14.89
N VAL A 50 7.76 17.54 -14.84
CA VAL A 50 8.17 18.93 -15.07
C VAL A 50 9.36 19.00 -16.02
N PHE A 51 9.49 20.10 -16.75
CA PHE A 51 10.73 20.48 -17.40
C PHE A 51 11.50 21.42 -16.48
N GLU A 52 12.78 21.14 -16.25
CA GLU A 52 13.75 22.07 -15.68
C GLU A 52 14.53 22.71 -16.83
N VAL A 53 14.52 24.04 -16.91
CA VAL A 53 15.17 24.81 -17.98
C VAL A 53 16.17 25.79 -17.36
N GLY A 54 17.45 25.62 -17.68
CA GLY A 54 18.55 26.49 -17.24
C GLY A 54 19.23 27.22 -18.41
N ALA A 55 20.34 27.92 -18.13
CA ALA A 55 21.04 28.78 -19.08
C ALA A 55 21.63 28.09 -20.33
N GLY A 56 21.64 26.75 -20.37
CA GLY A 56 22.12 26.00 -21.53
C GLY A 56 21.69 24.53 -21.55
N SER A 57 20.75 24.13 -20.69
CA SER A 57 20.25 22.78 -20.62
C SER A 57 18.77 22.79 -20.28
N ALA A 58 18.05 21.82 -20.86
CA ALA A 58 16.69 21.50 -20.48
C ALA A 58 16.62 20.00 -20.23
N ARG A 59 15.95 19.60 -19.16
CA ARG A 59 15.70 18.19 -18.88
C ARG A 59 14.30 18.00 -18.31
N LYS A 60 13.76 16.80 -18.50
CA LYS A 60 12.47 16.41 -17.94
C LYS A 60 12.73 15.63 -16.65
N LEU A 61 11.98 15.98 -15.61
CA LEU A 61 12.11 15.40 -14.27
C LEU A 61 10.76 14.92 -13.76
N MET A 62 10.81 13.97 -12.85
CA MET A 62 9.73 13.67 -11.93
C MET A 62 9.80 14.64 -10.75
N LEU A 63 8.69 15.27 -10.42
CA LEU A 63 8.50 16.06 -9.21
C LEU A 63 7.59 15.26 -8.27
N LYS A 64 8.00 15.13 -7.01
CA LYS A 64 7.16 14.59 -5.94
C LYS A 64 7.03 15.62 -4.82
N HIS A 65 5.80 15.91 -4.42
CA HIS A 65 5.46 16.79 -3.30
C HIS A 65 4.81 15.95 -2.21
N ASP A 66 5.52 15.76 -1.11
CA ASP A 66 5.10 14.88 -0.02
C ASP A 66 5.22 15.55 1.35
N VAL A 67 4.44 15.06 2.31
CA VAL A 67 4.47 15.52 3.70
C VAL A 67 5.37 14.59 4.51
N ALA A 68 6.36 15.16 5.20
CA ALA A 68 7.21 14.41 6.11
C ALA A 68 7.03 14.94 7.54
N ASP A 69 6.95 14.03 8.51
CA ASP A 69 7.01 14.43 9.92
C ASP A 69 8.39 15.07 10.19
N SER A 70 8.39 16.36 10.56
CA SER A 70 9.61 17.10 10.85
C SER A 70 10.43 16.50 12.01
N THR A 71 9.81 15.70 12.86
CA THR A 71 10.49 14.98 13.95
C THR A 71 11.10 13.65 13.48
N GLN A 72 10.72 13.16 12.30
CA GLN A 72 11.17 11.88 11.73
C GLN A 72 11.69 12.03 10.29
N LEU A 73 12.46 13.09 10.01
CA LEU A 73 12.99 13.34 8.65
C LEU A 73 13.85 12.19 8.10
N HIS A 74 14.52 11.43 8.97
CA HIS A 74 15.24 10.20 8.58
C HIS A 74 14.33 9.12 7.99
N ARG A 75 13.01 9.21 8.22
CA ARG A 75 11.99 8.32 7.63
C ARG A 75 11.31 8.91 6.41
N ALA A 76 11.64 10.15 6.04
CA ALA A 76 11.15 10.73 4.79
C ALA A 76 11.72 9.92 3.61
N GLU A 77 10.95 9.83 2.53
CA GLU A 77 11.34 9.07 1.34
C GLU A 77 12.70 9.49 0.79
N PHE A 78 13.01 10.79 0.74
CA PHE A 78 14.31 11.25 0.24
C PHE A 78 15.49 10.68 1.05
N ALA A 79 15.38 10.68 2.38
CA ALA A 79 16.42 10.13 3.25
C ALA A 79 16.58 8.63 3.05
N ARG A 80 15.46 7.89 2.95
CA ARG A 80 15.44 6.46 2.68
C ARG A 80 15.98 6.11 1.30
N HIS A 81 15.68 6.95 0.30
CA HIS A 81 16.21 6.81 -1.05
C HIS A 81 17.73 6.99 -1.01
N GLN A 82 18.24 8.04 -0.37
CA GLN A 82 19.69 8.25 -0.25
C GLN A 82 20.37 7.08 0.47
N GLU A 83 19.79 6.59 1.56
CA GLU A 83 20.29 5.42 2.26
C GLU A 83 20.38 4.18 1.35
N ALA A 84 19.36 3.96 0.51
CA ALA A 84 19.35 2.85 -0.43
C ALA A 84 20.41 2.99 -1.54
N LEU A 85 20.71 4.21 -2.01
CA LEU A 85 21.80 4.46 -2.95
C LEU A 85 23.17 4.14 -2.33
N ASP A 86 23.35 4.54 -1.07
CA ASP A 86 24.61 4.37 -0.35
C ASP A 86 24.86 2.91 0.04
N ASP A 87 23.79 2.18 0.40
CA ASP A 87 23.86 0.81 0.88
C ASP A 87 24.16 -0.23 -0.23
N ALA A 88 23.84 0.07 -1.48
CA ALA A 88 24.02 -0.83 -2.62
C ALA A 88 24.33 -0.07 -3.93
N PRO A 89 25.51 0.58 -4.04
CA PRO A 89 25.81 1.53 -5.12
C PRO A 89 25.76 0.93 -6.54
N ASP A 90 26.21 -0.32 -6.71
CA ASP A 90 26.20 -0.98 -8.01
C ASP A 90 24.77 -1.30 -8.47
N PHE A 91 23.94 -1.85 -7.57
CA PHE A 91 22.52 -2.04 -7.85
C PHE A 91 21.82 -0.71 -8.05
N ALA A 92 22.12 0.29 -7.23
CA ALA A 92 21.52 1.63 -7.32
C ALA A 92 21.76 2.26 -8.69
N LYS A 93 22.99 2.17 -9.19
CA LYS A 93 23.35 2.65 -10.52
C LYS A 93 22.59 1.92 -11.63
N ALA A 94 22.37 0.63 -11.48
CA ALA A 94 21.71 -0.19 -12.50
C ALA A 94 20.18 -0.10 -12.45
N HIS A 95 19.59 -0.03 -11.26
CA HIS A 95 18.17 -0.35 -11.05
C HIS A 95 17.43 0.64 -10.15
N LEU A 96 18.05 1.72 -9.67
CA LEU A 96 17.32 2.78 -8.96
C LEU A 96 17.24 4.06 -9.77
N VAL A 97 16.15 4.79 -9.60
CA VAL A 97 15.98 6.12 -10.19
C VAL A 97 16.59 7.17 -9.29
N ALA A 98 17.76 7.69 -9.65
CA ALA A 98 18.47 8.65 -8.81
C ALA A 98 17.66 9.95 -8.53
N PRO A 99 17.66 10.43 -7.27
CA PRO A 99 17.15 11.73 -6.92
C PRO A 99 18.01 12.84 -7.54
N VAL A 100 17.41 14.02 -7.72
CA VAL A 100 18.03 15.16 -8.39
C VAL A 100 18.08 16.34 -7.45
N GLY A 101 19.29 16.66 -6.99
CA GLY A 101 19.55 17.79 -6.10
C GLY A 101 18.92 17.62 -4.71
N GLU A 102 18.98 18.70 -3.93
CA GLU A 102 18.46 18.73 -2.57
C GLU A 102 16.93 18.91 -2.52
N PRO A 103 16.24 18.36 -1.51
CA PRO A 103 14.81 18.61 -1.28
C PRO A 103 14.52 20.10 -1.07
N VAL A 104 13.41 20.57 -1.64
CA VAL A 104 12.92 21.94 -1.41
C VAL A 104 11.91 21.92 -0.27
N ARG A 105 12.24 22.58 0.84
CA ARG A 105 11.35 22.73 1.99
C ARG A 105 10.23 23.72 1.67
N VAL A 106 8.96 23.31 1.85
CA VAL A 106 7.80 24.18 1.60
C VAL A 106 7.47 25.07 2.81
N GLY A 107 7.77 24.59 4.02
CA GLY A 107 7.58 25.34 5.28
C GLY A 107 6.36 24.92 6.09
N ASP A 108 5.47 24.11 5.54
CA ASP A 108 4.26 23.56 6.17
C ASP A 108 4.42 22.09 6.62
N GLY A 109 5.66 21.61 6.69
CA GLY A 109 6.00 20.19 6.92
C GLY A 109 6.07 19.36 5.65
N SER A 110 5.77 19.94 4.47
CA SER A 110 5.96 19.27 3.18
C SER A 110 7.27 19.65 2.49
N TRP A 111 7.63 18.79 1.53
CA TRP A 111 8.87 18.85 0.76
C TRP A 111 8.61 18.54 -0.70
N ILE A 112 9.36 19.19 -1.58
CA ILE A 112 9.39 18.86 -3.01
C ILE A 112 10.73 18.19 -3.31
N THR A 113 10.68 17.01 -3.93
CA THR A 113 11.85 16.27 -4.39
C THR A 113 11.77 16.07 -5.90
N PHE A 114 12.92 15.83 -6.51
CA PHE A 114 13.04 15.55 -7.94
C PHE A 114 13.71 14.22 -8.16
N GLN A 115 13.32 13.51 -9.22
CA GLN A 115 13.96 12.29 -9.69
C GLN A 115 14.17 12.37 -11.20
N ASN A 116 15.20 11.70 -11.71
CA ASN A 116 15.39 11.57 -13.14
C ASN A 116 14.26 10.76 -13.77
N ILE A 117 14.02 10.96 -15.06
CA ILE A 117 13.17 10.05 -15.83
C ILE A 117 14.08 8.99 -16.44
N VAL A 118 13.78 7.73 -16.16
CA VAL A 118 14.53 6.59 -16.69
C VAL A 118 14.55 6.62 -18.22
N GLY A 119 15.73 6.38 -18.81
CA GLY A 119 15.95 6.51 -20.26
C GLY A 119 15.73 7.93 -20.82
N GLY A 120 15.46 8.94 -19.97
CA GLY A 120 15.04 10.27 -20.40
C GLY A 120 13.64 10.31 -21.02
N SER A 121 12.86 9.22 -20.93
CA SER A 121 11.68 9.03 -21.77
C SER A 121 10.47 8.42 -21.07
N PHE A 122 9.35 9.15 -21.21
CA PHE A 122 7.95 8.70 -21.11
C PHE A 122 7.55 7.51 -21.98
N THR A 123 8.35 7.16 -22.98
CA THR A 123 7.99 6.12 -23.96
C THR A 123 8.77 4.85 -23.80
N ASP A 124 10.00 4.94 -23.31
CA ASP A 124 10.95 3.82 -23.40
C ASP A 124 10.85 2.92 -22.16
N TYR A 125 10.30 3.44 -21.06
CA TYR A 125 10.00 2.69 -19.84
C TYR A 125 8.52 2.77 -19.47
N ARG A 126 7.97 1.67 -19.00
CA ARG A 126 6.59 1.57 -18.49
C ARG A 126 6.55 0.89 -17.16
N VAL A 127 5.55 1.24 -16.35
CA VAL A 127 5.22 0.46 -15.15
C VAL A 127 4.88 -0.98 -15.53
N LEU A 128 5.28 -1.94 -14.71
CA LEU A 128 5.07 -3.37 -14.95
C LEU A 128 3.58 -3.72 -15.11
N SER A 129 2.66 -2.94 -14.52
CA SER A 129 1.22 -3.10 -14.69
C SER A 129 0.75 -2.90 -16.14
N ALA A 130 1.40 -1.99 -16.88
CA ALA A 130 1.10 -1.76 -18.29
C ALA A 130 1.60 -2.90 -19.18
N MET A 131 2.66 -3.60 -18.76
CA MET A 131 3.12 -4.84 -19.39
C MET A 131 2.19 -6.01 -19.07
N LEU A 132 1.76 -6.16 -17.81
CA LEU A 132 0.78 -7.18 -17.39
C LEU A 132 -0.52 -7.06 -18.20
N ALA A 133 -1.02 -5.84 -18.42
CA ALA A 133 -2.22 -5.58 -19.23
C ALA A 133 -2.07 -5.98 -20.71
N GLY A 134 -0.83 -6.17 -21.21
CA GLY A 134 -0.55 -6.66 -22.55
C GLY A 134 -0.39 -8.18 -22.65
N VAL A 135 -0.44 -8.90 -21.51
CA VAL A 135 -0.30 -10.37 -21.46
C VAL A 135 -1.61 -11.04 -21.88
N PRO A 136 -1.60 -12.00 -22.82
CA PRO A 136 -2.79 -12.76 -23.18
C PRO A 136 -3.48 -13.38 -21.95
N GLU A 137 -4.81 -13.25 -21.86
CA GLU A 137 -5.64 -13.75 -20.76
C GLU A 137 -5.40 -13.07 -19.40
N ALA A 138 -4.48 -12.10 -19.30
CA ALA A 138 -4.45 -11.14 -18.21
C ALA A 138 -5.37 -9.99 -18.60
N LYS A 139 -6.40 -9.74 -17.80
CA LYS A 139 -7.12 -8.48 -17.91
C LYS A 139 -7.01 -7.75 -16.57
N VAL A 140 -6.68 -6.47 -16.70
CA VAL A 140 -6.15 -5.62 -15.63
C VAL A 140 -6.97 -4.36 -15.62
N ASP A 141 -7.63 -4.10 -14.50
CA ASP A 141 -8.48 -2.92 -14.37
C ASP A 141 -7.68 -1.64 -14.13
N GLY A 142 -8.18 -0.55 -14.70
CA GLY A 142 -7.68 0.80 -14.47
C GLY A 142 -6.36 1.13 -15.16
N VAL A 143 -5.94 0.37 -16.16
CA VAL A 143 -4.77 0.69 -17.00
C VAL A 143 -5.23 1.48 -18.23
N ASP A 144 -4.54 2.58 -18.52
CA ASP A 144 -4.75 3.31 -19.79
C ASP A 144 -4.30 2.43 -20.96
N HIS A 145 -5.24 2.02 -21.81
CA HIS A 145 -4.99 1.18 -23.00
C HIS A 145 -3.92 1.76 -23.94
N ARG A 146 -3.69 3.09 -23.92
CA ARG A 146 -2.64 3.75 -24.70
C ARG A 146 -1.23 3.51 -24.16
N LEU A 147 -1.15 3.12 -22.89
CA LEU A 147 0.12 2.81 -22.21
C LEU A 147 0.42 1.32 -22.21
N VAL A 148 -0.53 0.47 -22.61
CA VAL A 148 -0.35 -0.98 -22.65
C VAL A 148 0.74 -1.35 -23.63
N THR A 149 1.72 -2.10 -23.14
CA THR A 149 2.78 -2.67 -23.95
C THR A 149 2.40 -4.13 -24.20
N PRO A 150 2.22 -4.58 -25.46
CA PRO A 150 2.00 -6.00 -25.74
C PRO A 150 3.05 -6.84 -25.04
N CYS A 151 2.73 -8.02 -24.56
CA CYS A 151 3.70 -8.85 -23.86
C CYS A 151 3.26 -10.31 -23.95
N ASP A 152 4.14 -11.26 -24.29
CA ASP A 152 3.80 -12.65 -24.10
C ASP A 152 4.00 -13.08 -22.64
N ARG A 153 3.39 -14.21 -22.28
CA ARG A 153 3.45 -14.78 -20.93
C ARG A 153 4.89 -15.04 -20.45
N GLY A 154 5.78 -15.48 -21.36
CA GLY A 154 7.14 -15.87 -21.03
C GLY A 154 7.99 -14.64 -20.72
N SER A 155 7.88 -13.58 -21.54
CA SER A 155 8.52 -12.31 -21.27
C SER A 155 8.06 -11.69 -19.95
N PHE A 156 6.76 -11.70 -19.63
CA PHE A 156 6.26 -11.16 -18.36
C PHE A 156 6.83 -11.91 -17.15
N ALA A 157 6.80 -13.24 -17.20
CA ALA A 157 7.38 -14.08 -16.15
C ALA A 157 8.89 -13.84 -16.02
N ALA A 158 9.62 -13.76 -17.14
CA ALA A 158 11.06 -13.51 -17.15
C ALA A 158 11.44 -12.16 -16.51
N VAL A 159 10.68 -11.09 -16.78
CA VAL A 159 10.91 -9.78 -16.14
C VAL A 159 10.67 -9.85 -14.64
N CYS A 160 9.55 -10.44 -14.21
CA CYS A 160 9.28 -10.61 -12.78
C CYS A 160 10.36 -11.44 -12.08
N THR A 161 10.85 -12.49 -12.74
CA THR A 161 11.97 -13.30 -12.27
C THR A 161 13.27 -12.50 -12.20
N ALA A 162 13.57 -11.66 -13.18
CA ALA A 162 14.76 -10.81 -13.17
C ALA A 162 14.71 -9.77 -12.04
N VAL A 163 13.56 -9.15 -11.78
CA VAL A 163 13.36 -8.26 -10.63
C VAL A 163 13.61 -8.99 -9.32
N VAL A 164 13.00 -10.16 -9.11
CA VAL A 164 13.18 -10.94 -7.87
C VAL A 164 14.63 -11.43 -7.73
N ARG A 165 15.28 -11.84 -8.81
CA ARG A 165 16.69 -12.23 -8.80
C ARG A 165 17.59 -11.06 -8.42
N GLY A 166 17.43 -9.90 -9.05
CA GLY A 166 18.24 -8.73 -8.72
C GLY A 166 18.02 -8.27 -7.27
N LEU A 167 16.77 -8.33 -6.78
CA LEU A 167 16.49 -8.01 -5.38
C LEU A 167 17.21 -8.93 -4.39
N LEU A 168 17.26 -10.23 -4.66
CA LEU A 168 17.85 -11.20 -3.74
C LEU A 168 19.37 -11.33 -3.91
N ALA A 169 19.87 -11.38 -5.15
CA ALA A 169 21.27 -11.61 -5.44
C ALA A 169 22.11 -10.32 -5.33
N ASP A 170 21.57 -9.20 -5.79
CA ASP A 170 22.36 -7.98 -6.00
C ASP A 170 22.01 -6.87 -4.99
N TRP A 171 20.75 -6.79 -4.56
CA TRP A 171 20.29 -5.78 -3.62
C TRP A 171 20.35 -6.21 -2.16
N ALA A 172 19.81 -7.39 -1.80
CA ALA A 172 19.59 -7.80 -0.40
C ALA A 172 20.83 -7.73 0.50
N GLY A 173 22.02 -7.95 -0.09
CA GLY A 173 23.28 -8.12 0.63
C GLY A 173 23.43 -9.54 1.16
N GLU A 174 24.47 -9.78 1.96
CA GLU A 174 24.57 -11.07 2.66
C GLU A 174 23.46 -11.13 3.72
N PRO A 175 22.54 -12.12 3.65
CA PRO A 175 21.44 -12.21 4.58
C PRO A 175 21.95 -12.37 6.02
N VAL A 176 21.35 -11.63 6.94
CA VAL A 176 21.54 -11.82 8.38
C VAL A 176 20.41 -12.70 8.88
N MET A 177 20.77 -13.77 9.59
CA MET A 177 19.81 -14.65 10.24
C MET A 177 19.67 -14.28 11.72
N GLU A 178 18.43 -14.12 12.17
CA GLU A 178 18.11 -13.89 13.59
C GLU A 178 16.94 -14.77 14.02
N ALA A 179 16.99 -15.30 15.24
CA ALA A 179 15.88 -16.03 15.82
C ALA A 179 14.86 -15.01 16.39
N VAL A 180 13.65 -14.98 15.83
CA VAL A 180 12.59 -14.05 16.22
C VAL A 180 11.28 -14.77 16.52
N ALA A 181 10.48 -14.23 17.42
CA ALA A 181 9.13 -14.74 17.66
C ALA A 181 8.26 -14.58 16.40
N VAL A 182 7.33 -15.52 16.18
CA VAL A 182 6.40 -15.48 15.03
C VAL A 182 5.63 -14.17 14.94
N GLY A 183 5.08 -13.70 16.07
CA GLY A 183 4.36 -12.43 16.11
C GLY A 183 5.22 -11.23 15.71
N GLU A 184 6.53 -11.28 15.96
CA GLU A 184 7.47 -10.23 15.55
C GLU A 184 7.71 -10.23 14.04
N VAL A 185 7.83 -11.41 13.41
CA VAL A 185 7.90 -11.51 11.94
C VAL A 185 6.70 -10.81 11.29
N LEU A 186 5.49 -11.06 11.80
CA LEU A 186 4.27 -10.44 11.30
C LEU A 186 4.25 -8.92 11.55
N ARG A 187 4.69 -8.45 12.72
CA ARG A 187 4.77 -7.01 13.02
C ARG A 187 5.72 -6.27 12.10
N ARG A 188 6.87 -6.85 11.73
CA ARG A 188 7.82 -6.23 10.79
C ARG A 188 7.25 -6.04 9.38
N HIS A 189 6.24 -6.81 8.99
CA HIS A 189 5.53 -6.60 7.73
C HIS A 189 4.38 -5.60 7.87
N LEU A 190 3.59 -5.74 8.94
CA LEU A 190 2.38 -4.94 9.15
C LEU A 190 2.70 -3.51 9.58
N LEU A 191 3.82 -3.32 10.29
CA LEU A 191 4.30 -2.04 10.84
C LEU A 191 3.18 -1.35 11.64
N HIS A 192 3.10 -0.03 11.54
CA HIS A 192 2.08 0.80 12.18
C HIS A 192 0.63 0.43 11.83
N ARG A 193 0.34 -0.43 10.84
CA ARG A 193 -1.04 -0.70 10.39
C ARG A 193 -1.93 -1.34 11.47
N LEU A 194 -1.34 -1.91 12.51
CA LEU A 194 -2.06 -2.48 13.66
C LEU A 194 -2.43 -1.43 14.73
N GLU A 195 -1.85 -0.23 14.66
CA GLU A 195 -2.06 0.84 15.64
C GLU A 195 -3.50 1.39 15.59
N PRO A 196 -4.04 1.90 16.71
CA PRO A 196 -5.37 2.50 16.75
C PRO A 196 -5.60 3.55 15.67
N GLY A 197 -6.74 3.44 14.97
CA GLY A 197 -7.12 4.35 13.88
C GLY A 197 -6.61 3.93 12.50
N GLN A 198 -5.75 2.91 12.42
CA GLN A 198 -5.33 2.34 11.14
C GLN A 198 -6.32 1.29 10.62
N PRO A 199 -6.39 1.05 9.29
CA PRO A 199 -7.41 0.17 8.72
C PRO A 199 -7.41 -1.26 9.27
N LEU A 200 -6.24 -1.84 9.52
CA LEU A 200 -6.13 -3.20 10.06
C LEU A 200 -6.53 -3.31 11.53
N HIS A 201 -6.44 -2.22 12.30
CA HIS A 201 -6.86 -2.22 13.69
C HIS A 201 -8.34 -2.57 13.87
N ALA A 202 -9.20 -2.10 12.96
CA ALA A 202 -10.62 -2.43 12.98
C ALA A 202 -10.87 -3.92 12.71
N GLU A 203 -10.11 -4.52 11.79
CA GLU A 203 -10.21 -5.95 11.48
C GLU A 203 -9.73 -6.81 12.66
N VAL A 204 -8.66 -6.40 13.35
CA VAL A 204 -8.19 -7.07 14.57
C VAL A 204 -9.29 -7.16 15.65
N GLN A 205 -10.13 -6.14 15.77
CA GLN A 205 -11.25 -6.14 16.75
C GLN A 205 -12.44 -6.98 16.26
N ARG A 206 -12.61 -7.13 14.95
CA ARG A 206 -13.66 -7.93 14.33
C ARG A 206 -13.44 -9.44 14.51
N TRP A 207 -12.18 -9.86 14.64
CA TRP A 207 -11.78 -11.26 14.73
C TRP A 207 -10.98 -11.52 16.03
N PRO A 208 -11.62 -11.50 17.22
CA PRO A 208 -10.92 -11.68 18.49
C PRO A 208 -10.53 -13.13 18.82
N GLU A 209 -11.17 -14.12 18.20
CA GLU A 209 -10.99 -15.54 18.51
C GLU A 209 -9.63 -16.06 18.04
N PRO A 210 -8.99 -17.01 18.74
CA PRO A 210 -7.69 -17.57 18.32
C PRO A 210 -7.78 -18.44 17.06
N ARG A 211 -8.97 -18.90 16.70
CA ARG A 211 -9.25 -19.68 15.49
C ARG A 211 -10.49 -19.13 14.78
N LEU A 212 -10.53 -19.25 13.47
CA LEU A 212 -11.55 -18.70 12.59
C LEU A 212 -12.30 -19.82 11.88
N ASP A 213 -13.63 -19.76 11.93
CA ASP A 213 -14.52 -20.58 11.13
C ASP A 213 -14.94 -19.76 9.91
N LEU A 214 -14.18 -19.90 8.81
CA LEU A 214 -14.37 -19.13 7.58
C LEU A 214 -15.18 -19.91 6.54
N PRO A 215 -16.07 -19.25 5.77
CA PRO A 215 -16.77 -19.90 4.66
C PRO A 215 -15.81 -20.55 3.66
N GLY A 216 -16.16 -21.76 3.20
CA GLY A 216 -15.33 -22.54 2.28
C GLY A 216 -14.19 -23.32 2.93
N GLU A 217 -13.96 -23.18 4.23
CA GLU A 217 -12.96 -23.97 4.96
C GLU A 217 -13.60 -25.19 5.63
N LEU A 218 -13.00 -26.38 5.44
CA LEU A 218 -13.48 -27.62 6.04
C LEU A 218 -13.19 -27.72 7.55
N ARG A 219 -12.22 -26.94 8.03
CA ARG A 219 -11.76 -26.93 9.42
C ARG A 219 -11.50 -25.50 9.84
N SER A 220 -11.72 -25.26 11.12
CA SER A 220 -11.31 -24.02 11.76
C SER A 220 -9.80 -23.76 11.53
N LEU A 221 -9.44 -22.54 11.12
CA LEU A 221 -8.07 -22.13 10.82
C LEU A 221 -7.50 -21.26 11.95
N PRO A 222 -6.17 -21.22 12.19
CA PRO A 222 -5.59 -20.28 13.13
C PRO A 222 -5.89 -18.83 12.69
N ASN A 223 -6.25 -17.97 13.65
CA ASN A 223 -6.43 -16.56 13.37
C ASN A 223 -5.05 -15.88 13.21
N PRO A 224 -4.72 -15.35 12.03
CA PRO A 224 -3.43 -14.70 11.83
C PRO A 224 -3.24 -13.45 12.71
N PHE A 225 -4.31 -12.75 13.10
CA PHE A 225 -4.21 -11.66 14.08
C PHE A 225 -3.90 -12.14 15.49
N ALA A 226 -4.36 -13.34 15.86
CA ALA A 226 -4.05 -13.92 17.15
C ALA A 226 -2.58 -14.29 17.26
N LEU A 227 -1.95 -14.76 16.17
CA LEU A 227 -0.49 -15.01 16.13
C LEU A 227 0.35 -13.75 16.38
N VAL A 228 -0.18 -12.57 16.06
CA VAL A 228 0.48 -11.28 16.34
C VAL A 228 0.28 -10.85 17.80
N ARG A 229 -0.88 -11.14 18.37
CA ARG A 229 -1.35 -10.57 19.64
C ARG A 229 -1.12 -11.45 20.85
N ASP A 230 -1.15 -12.76 20.67
CA ASP A 230 -1.10 -13.74 21.74
C ASP A 230 0.20 -14.55 21.66
N PRO A 231 1.24 -14.15 22.44
CA PRO A 231 2.50 -14.88 22.48
C PRO A 231 2.35 -16.33 22.91
N VAL A 232 1.26 -16.71 23.60
CA VAL A 232 1.04 -18.09 24.07
C VAL A 232 0.83 -19.04 22.89
N LEU A 233 0.14 -18.59 21.84
CA LEU A 233 -0.11 -19.41 20.63
C LEU A 233 1.17 -19.79 19.89
N THR A 234 2.24 -19.03 20.10
CA THR A 234 3.55 -19.24 19.47
C THR A 234 4.65 -19.39 20.52
N ALA A 235 4.30 -19.72 21.77
CA ALA A 235 5.27 -19.85 22.84
C ALA A 235 6.26 -20.97 22.53
N GLY A 236 7.56 -20.70 22.73
CA GLY A 236 8.63 -21.65 22.38
C GLY A 236 8.87 -21.81 20.88
N ARG A 237 8.23 -20.99 20.02
CA ARG A 237 8.49 -20.99 18.57
C ARG A 237 9.29 -19.76 18.17
N SER A 238 10.51 -19.99 17.71
CA SER A 238 11.33 -18.98 17.03
C SER A 238 11.46 -19.31 15.55
N VAL A 239 11.43 -18.28 14.72
CA VAL A 239 11.69 -18.37 13.29
C VAL A 239 13.12 -17.88 13.05
N PRO A 240 13.99 -18.65 12.37
CA PRO A 240 15.26 -18.15 11.85
C PRO A 240 14.98 -17.20 10.67
N LEU A 241 14.72 -15.94 10.99
CA LEU A 241 14.35 -14.92 10.02
C LEU A 241 15.59 -14.42 9.28
N LEU A 242 15.55 -14.55 7.95
CA LEU A 242 16.52 -13.96 7.05
C LEU A 242 16.12 -12.53 6.72
N THR A 243 16.98 -11.60 7.11
CA THR A 243 16.82 -10.17 6.87
C THR A 243 17.92 -9.62 5.99
N GLY A 244 17.59 -8.52 5.32
CA GLY A 244 18.51 -7.73 4.52
C GLY A 244 17.77 -6.55 3.93
N ARG A 245 18.34 -5.96 2.88
CA ARG A 245 17.77 -4.77 2.25
C ARG A 245 16.50 -5.13 1.48
N ALA A 246 15.45 -4.34 1.65
CA ALA A 246 14.18 -4.51 0.97
C ALA A 246 13.62 -3.16 0.51
N HIS A 247 12.93 -3.16 -0.63
CA HIS A 247 12.13 -2.04 -1.11
C HIS A 247 10.97 -1.73 -0.14
N GLY A 248 10.34 -2.79 0.40
CA GLY A 248 9.29 -2.70 1.41
C GLY A 248 7.91 -2.26 0.89
N ASP A 249 7.80 -1.93 -0.40
CA ASP A 249 6.52 -1.66 -1.08
C ASP A 249 6.59 -2.08 -2.55
N LEU A 250 7.19 -3.23 -2.80
CA LEU A 250 7.38 -3.69 -4.17
C LEU A 250 6.04 -4.09 -4.79
N HIS A 251 5.65 -3.38 -5.85
CA HIS A 251 4.44 -3.64 -6.60
C HIS A 251 4.57 -3.16 -8.05
N PRO A 252 3.72 -3.61 -8.99
CA PRO A 252 3.89 -3.31 -10.41
C PRO A 252 4.02 -1.83 -10.79
N GLU A 253 3.41 -0.90 -10.03
CA GLU A 253 3.55 0.54 -10.30
C GLU A 253 4.90 1.13 -9.83
N ASN A 254 5.66 0.40 -9.02
CA ASN A 254 6.98 0.81 -8.51
C ASN A 254 8.13 0.16 -9.30
N ILE A 255 7.80 -0.57 -10.36
CA ILE A 255 8.77 -1.25 -11.24
C ILE A 255 8.58 -0.68 -12.64
N LEU A 256 9.57 0.06 -13.11
CA LEU A 256 9.67 0.54 -14.49
C LEU A 256 10.46 -0.49 -15.30
N VAL A 257 9.94 -0.89 -16.45
CA VAL A 257 10.51 -1.91 -17.34
C VAL A 257 10.69 -1.30 -18.72
N ALA A 258 11.82 -1.58 -19.36
CA ALA A 258 12.06 -1.14 -20.73
C ALA A 258 11.04 -1.74 -21.71
N THR A 259 10.55 -0.94 -22.65
CA THR A 259 9.57 -1.39 -23.65
C THR A 259 10.13 -2.37 -24.67
N GLU A 260 11.46 -2.39 -24.84
CA GLU A 260 12.18 -3.38 -25.67
C GLU A 260 12.30 -4.75 -24.97
N ARG A 261 11.85 -4.85 -23.72
CA ARG A 261 11.63 -6.09 -22.94
C ARG A 261 12.87 -6.94 -22.68
N GLU A 262 14.03 -6.31 -22.47
CA GLU A 262 15.15 -6.99 -21.85
C GLU A 262 14.81 -7.26 -20.37
N PRO A 263 14.72 -8.53 -19.91
CA PRO A 263 14.20 -8.81 -18.57
C PRO A 263 14.98 -8.14 -17.43
N GLY A 264 16.28 -7.94 -17.61
CA GLY A 264 17.15 -7.27 -16.65
C GLY A 264 17.10 -5.73 -16.71
N ASP A 265 16.46 -5.14 -17.72
CA ASP A 265 16.37 -3.67 -17.85
C ASP A 265 15.12 -3.14 -17.15
N TYR A 266 15.24 -3.05 -15.82
CA TYR A 266 14.21 -2.51 -14.95
C TYR A 266 14.78 -1.51 -13.94
N HIS A 267 13.93 -0.61 -13.47
CA HIS A 267 14.24 0.35 -12.42
C HIS A 267 13.13 0.40 -11.36
N LEU A 268 13.53 0.57 -10.11
CA LEU A 268 12.64 0.71 -8.97
C LEU A 268 12.47 2.18 -8.59
N ILE A 269 11.25 2.54 -8.20
CA ILE A 269 10.86 3.88 -7.75
C ILE A 269 10.06 3.81 -6.45
N ASP A 270 9.90 4.94 -5.78
CA ASP A 270 9.18 5.05 -4.50
C ASP A 270 9.79 4.21 -3.37
N LEU A 271 10.97 4.63 -2.92
CA LEU A 271 11.68 4.03 -1.79
C LEU A 271 11.17 4.54 -0.44
N SER A 272 9.91 4.98 -0.36
CA SER A 272 9.31 5.49 0.89
C SER A 272 9.22 4.42 1.97
N ARG A 273 9.30 3.13 1.62
CA ARG A 273 9.29 1.98 2.53
C ARG A 273 10.59 1.19 2.57
N TYR A 274 11.68 1.73 2.00
CA TYR A 274 12.99 1.08 2.07
C TYR A 274 13.40 0.82 3.52
N GLU A 275 13.94 -0.39 3.76
CA GLU A 275 14.43 -0.84 5.05
C GLU A 275 15.70 -1.68 4.84
N ARG A 276 16.78 -1.37 5.59
CA ARG A 276 18.06 -2.10 5.50
C ARG A 276 18.02 -3.52 6.06
N SER A 277 17.13 -3.77 7.01
CA SER A 277 16.99 -5.05 7.71
C SER A 277 15.50 -5.43 7.78
N ALA A 278 14.93 -5.72 6.61
CA ALA A 278 13.58 -6.23 6.45
C ALA A 278 13.58 -7.72 6.12
N PRO A 279 12.49 -8.45 6.41
CA PRO A 279 12.31 -9.83 5.95
C PRO A 279 12.49 -9.95 4.42
N LEU A 280 13.44 -10.75 3.95
CA LEU A 280 13.78 -10.83 2.52
C LEU A 280 12.69 -11.43 1.63
N THR A 281 11.77 -12.19 2.23
CA THR A 281 10.56 -12.74 1.58
C THR A 281 9.45 -11.71 1.38
N ARG A 282 9.53 -10.52 2.01
CA ARG A 282 8.49 -9.48 1.94
C ARG A 282 8.21 -9.04 0.52
N ASP A 283 9.24 -8.61 -0.21
CA ASP A 283 9.09 -8.02 -1.53
C ASP A 283 8.61 -9.03 -2.59
N PRO A 284 9.18 -10.26 -2.70
CA PRO A 284 8.68 -11.26 -3.63
C PRO A 284 7.21 -11.63 -3.39
N VAL A 285 6.81 -11.82 -2.12
CA VAL A 285 5.41 -12.11 -1.76
C VAL A 285 4.51 -10.92 -2.10
N GLN A 286 4.93 -9.70 -1.76
CA GLN A 286 4.14 -8.50 -2.05
C GLN A 286 3.94 -8.29 -3.56
N LEU A 287 4.97 -8.53 -4.38
CA LEU A 287 4.87 -8.47 -5.84
C LEU A 287 3.84 -9.48 -6.36
N VAL A 288 3.90 -10.74 -5.91
CA VAL A 288 2.93 -11.78 -6.30
C VAL A 288 1.51 -11.36 -5.94
N LEU A 289 1.26 -10.95 -4.69
CA LEU A 289 -0.09 -10.60 -4.26
C LEU A 289 -0.62 -9.34 -4.95
N THR A 290 0.23 -8.37 -5.27
CA THR A 290 -0.19 -7.15 -5.98
C THR A 290 -0.50 -7.41 -7.45
N ILE A 291 0.20 -8.33 -8.11
CA ILE A 291 -0.15 -8.80 -9.46
C ILE A 291 -1.48 -9.56 -9.43
N LEU A 292 -1.69 -10.43 -8.44
CA LEU A 292 -2.94 -11.16 -8.29
C LEU A 292 -4.13 -10.22 -8.06
N ASP A 293 -4.04 -9.30 -7.10
CA ASP A 293 -5.09 -8.32 -6.76
C ASP A 293 -5.62 -7.60 -8.01
N ARG A 294 -4.72 -7.27 -8.95
CA ARG A 294 -5.03 -6.57 -10.21
C ARG A 294 -5.84 -7.39 -11.22
N THR A 295 -5.94 -8.70 -11.01
CA THR A 295 -6.59 -9.65 -11.94
C THR A 295 -7.70 -10.47 -11.25
N MET A 296 -7.99 -10.17 -9.97
CA MET A 296 -8.89 -10.96 -9.11
C MET A 296 -10.36 -10.90 -9.52
N ASP A 297 -10.84 -9.75 -10.01
CA ASP A 297 -12.26 -9.55 -10.37
C ASP A 297 -12.74 -10.52 -11.46
N GLU A 298 -11.81 -11.01 -12.26
CA GLU A 298 -12.09 -11.85 -13.43
C GLU A 298 -11.99 -13.34 -13.15
N ARG A 299 -11.56 -13.67 -11.92
CA ARG A 299 -11.38 -15.06 -11.51
C ARG A 299 -12.72 -15.58 -11.02
N SER A 300 -13.12 -16.74 -11.52
CA SER A 300 -14.21 -17.52 -10.91
C SER A 300 -13.84 -17.92 -9.48
N ASP A 301 -14.84 -18.20 -8.65
CA ASP A 301 -14.60 -18.64 -7.27
C ASP A 301 -13.76 -19.92 -7.21
N GLN A 302 -13.91 -20.82 -8.19
CA GLN A 302 -13.06 -22.01 -8.31
C GLN A 302 -11.61 -21.65 -8.61
N GLN A 303 -11.34 -20.72 -9.52
CA GLN A 303 -9.97 -20.25 -9.78
C GLN A 303 -9.36 -19.55 -8.56
N ARG A 304 -10.17 -18.75 -7.84
CA ARG A 304 -9.75 -18.11 -6.58
C ARG A 304 -9.40 -19.16 -5.51
N GLU A 305 -10.18 -20.23 -5.42
CA GLU A 305 -9.92 -21.35 -4.51
C GLU A 305 -8.60 -22.08 -4.85
N LEU A 306 -8.39 -22.37 -6.14
CA LEU A 306 -7.13 -22.97 -6.62
C LEU A 306 -5.92 -22.10 -6.27
N LEU A 307 -6.04 -20.78 -6.39
CA LEU A 307 -4.96 -19.86 -6.03
C LEU A 307 -4.60 -19.90 -4.55
N LEU A 308 -5.55 -20.14 -3.64
CA LEU A 308 -5.25 -20.32 -2.22
C LEU A 308 -4.31 -21.51 -2.01
N GLY A 309 -4.61 -22.66 -2.62
CA GLY A 309 -3.78 -23.86 -2.53
C GLY A 309 -2.40 -23.65 -3.14
N LEU A 310 -2.34 -23.08 -4.34
CA LEU A 310 -1.07 -22.84 -5.05
C LEU A 310 -0.13 -21.92 -4.29
N LEU A 311 -0.64 -20.84 -3.69
CA LEU A 311 0.17 -19.86 -2.96
C LEU A 311 0.73 -20.44 -1.66
N VAL A 312 -0.06 -21.23 -0.94
CA VAL A 312 0.35 -21.88 0.31
C VAL A 312 1.26 -23.09 0.05
N GLY A 313 1.34 -23.56 -1.20
CA GLY A 313 2.22 -24.66 -1.60
C GLY A 313 1.57 -26.04 -1.49
N ASP A 314 0.24 -26.11 -1.53
CA ASP A 314 -0.48 -27.37 -1.61
C ASP A 314 -0.21 -28.02 -2.97
N ALA A 315 0.62 -29.07 -2.97
CA ALA A 315 1.01 -29.82 -4.16
C ALA A 315 -0.18 -30.57 -4.79
N ALA A 316 -1.25 -30.80 -4.04
CA ALA A 316 -2.46 -31.49 -4.49
C ALA A 316 -3.52 -30.54 -5.10
N ALA A 317 -3.15 -29.29 -5.40
CA ALA A 317 -4.02 -28.37 -6.14
C ALA A 317 -4.18 -28.83 -7.61
N ASP A 318 -4.98 -29.88 -7.81
CA ASP A 318 -5.48 -30.35 -9.09
C ASP A 318 -6.27 -29.23 -9.78
N GLY A 319 -6.15 -29.08 -11.09
CA GLY A 319 -6.89 -28.05 -11.86
C GLY A 319 -6.08 -26.80 -12.22
N ARG A 320 -4.73 -26.83 -12.19
CA ARG A 320 -3.89 -25.71 -12.67
C ARG A 320 -4.22 -25.27 -14.10
N ASP A 321 -4.71 -26.18 -14.93
CA ASP A 321 -5.19 -25.94 -16.29
C ASP A 321 -6.44 -25.05 -16.35
N MET A 322 -7.16 -24.88 -15.24
CA MET A 322 -8.26 -23.92 -15.11
C MET A 322 -7.79 -22.48 -14.97
N LEU A 323 -6.53 -22.25 -14.62
CA LEU A 323 -5.97 -20.90 -14.51
C LEU A 323 -5.42 -20.44 -15.86
N PRO A 324 -5.52 -19.14 -16.18
CA PRO A 324 -4.83 -18.58 -17.34
C PRO A 324 -3.35 -18.91 -17.34
N ARG A 325 -2.84 -19.37 -18.49
CA ARG A 325 -1.53 -20.05 -18.56
C ARG A 325 -0.37 -19.20 -18.06
N TRP A 326 -0.46 -17.88 -18.22
CA TRP A 326 0.55 -16.94 -17.73
C TRP A 326 0.71 -16.98 -16.21
N LEU A 327 -0.35 -17.29 -15.47
CA LEU A 327 -0.37 -17.15 -14.02
C LEU A 327 0.41 -18.25 -13.28
N PRO A 328 0.16 -19.56 -13.54
CA PRO A 328 1.02 -20.61 -13.00
C PRO A 328 2.48 -20.45 -13.44
N GLU A 329 2.71 -20.06 -14.70
CA GLU A 329 4.06 -19.84 -15.23
C GLU A 329 4.80 -18.72 -14.49
N PHE A 330 4.15 -17.58 -14.26
CA PHE A 330 4.68 -16.49 -13.43
C PHE A 330 4.99 -16.94 -12.00
N LEU A 331 4.03 -17.61 -11.34
CA LEU A 331 4.19 -18.07 -9.96
C LEU A 331 5.34 -19.07 -9.82
N ASP A 332 5.43 -20.04 -10.74
CA ASP A 332 6.46 -21.07 -10.72
C ASP A 332 7.85 -20.45 -10.99
N GLN A 333 7.98 -19.51 -11.94
CA GLN A 333 9.27 -18.87 -12.22
C GLN A 333 9.74 -17.93 -11.09
N VAL A 334 8.84 -17.18 -10.45
CA VAL A 334 9.18 -16.35 -9.28
C VAL A 334 9.55 -17.22 -8.08
N ARG A 335 8.86 -18.35 -7.87
CA ARG A 335 9.22 -19.32 -6.82
C ARG A 335 10.57 -19.98 -7.10
N ALA A 336 10.82 -20.39 -8.34
CA ALA A 336 12.10 -20.98 -8.75
C ALA A 336 13.25 -20.00 -8.51
N ALA A 337 13.09 -18.72 -8.87
CA ALA A 337 14.10 -17.68 -8.62
C ALA A 337 14.49 -17.56 -7.14
N GLN A 338 13.51 -17.60 -6.24
CA GLN A 338 13.75 -17.57 -4.79
C GLN A 338 14.48 -18.85 -4.32
N LEU A 339 14.03 -20.02 -4.79
CA LEU A 339 14.62 -21.30 -4.42
C LEU A 339 16.05 -21.46 -4.94
N ASP A 340 16.34 -20.98 -6.14
CA ASP A 340 17.68 -20.97 -6.74
C ASP A 340 18.65 -20.14 -5.90
N TRP A 341 18.19 -19.00 -5.35
CA TRP A 341 18.99 -18.13 -4.50
C TRP A 341 19.28 -18.74 -3.13
N ILE A 342 18.28 -19.36 -2.48
CA ILE A 342 18.45 -19.85 -1.10
C ILE A 342 19.06 -21.26 -1.02
N ARG A 343 18.86 -22.11 -2.03
CA ARG A 343 19.33 -23.51 -2.02
C ARG A 343 20.84 -23.65 -1.77
N PRO A 344 21.73 -22.85 -2.40
CA PRO A 344 23.16 -22.89 -2.11
C PRO A 344 23.53 -22.55 -0.66
N LYS A 345 22.65 -21.84 0.06
CA LYS A 345 22.84 -21.49 1.47
C LYS A 345 22.38 -22.60 2.43
N GLY A 346 21.70 -23.63 1.93
CA GLY A 346 21.19 -24.75 2.74
C GLY A 346 19.99 -24.38 3.64
N LEU A 347 19.26 -23.31 3.30
CA LEU A 347 18.22 -22.71 4.15
C LEU A 347 16.81 -22.76 3.51
N VAL A 348 16.53 -23.84 2.76
CA VAL A 348 15.29 -23.95 1.98
C VAL A 348 14.06 -24.04 2.89
N ASP A 349 14.17 -24.75 4.02
CA ASP A 349 13.05 -24.97 4.92
C ASP A 349 12.73 -23.71 5.73
N GLU A 350 13.76 -23.01 6.22
CA GLU A 350 13.65 -21.70 6.87
C GLU A 350 13.02 -20.67 5.93
N TRP A 351 13.44 -20.64 4.68
CA TRP A 351 12.86 -19.77 3.66
C TRP A 351 11.40 -20.08 3.37
N ARG A 352 11.02 -21.36 3.34
CA ARG A 352 9.61 -21.77 3.18
C ARG A 352 8.78 -21.28 4.35
N GLN A 353 9.22 -21.52 5.58
CA GLN A 353 8.53 -21.06 6.80
C GLN A 353 8.38 -19.53 6.80
N GLN A 354 9.45 -18.82 6.50
CA GLN A 354 9.45 -17.36 6.41
C GLN A 354 8.51 -16.86 5.29
N SER A 355 8.49 -17.52 4.14
CA SER A 355 7.60 -17.18 3.02
C SER A 355 6.13 -17.32 3.38
N LEU A 356 5.75 -18.36 4.14
CA LEU A 356 4.38 -18.55 4.64
C LEU A 356 3.96 -17.42 5.61
N LEU A 357 4.87 -17.00 6.50
CA LEU A 357 4.60 -15.87 7.40
C LEU A 357 4.50 -14.54 6.66
N SER A 358 5.36 -14.30 5.66
CA SER A 358 5.23 -13.14 4.77
C SER A 358 3.93 -13.17 3.98
N LEU A 359 3.53 -14.34 3.45
CA LEU A 359 2.25 -14.51 2.75
C LEU A 359 1.08 -14.16 3.67
N SER A 360 1.11 -14.63 4.91
CA SER A 360 0.11 -14.30 5.91
C SER A 360 0.04 -12.80 6.19
N ALA A 361 1.18 -12.16 6.48
CA ALA A 361 1.22 -10.74 6.78
C ALA A 361 0.85 -9.85 5.59
N CYS A 362 1.36 -10.14 4.38
CA CYS A 362 1.04 -9.39 3.18
C CYS A 362 -0.46 -9.55 2.86
N ALA A 363 -1.05 -10.74 2.96
CA ALA A 363 -2.49 -10.92 2.76
C ALA A 363 -3.33 -10.09 3.73
N LEU A 364 -2.92 -9.98 5.01
CA LEU A 364 -3.53 -9.05 5.96
C LEU A 364 -3.42 -7.58 5.51
N MET A 365 -2.28 -7.17 4.92
CA MET A 365 -2.16 -5.81 4.38
C MET A 365 -3.20 -5.52 3.29
N PHE A 366 -3.56 -6.49 2.45
CA PHE A 366 -4.63 -6.34 1.45
C PHE A 366 -6.01 -6.33 2.09
N LEU A 367 -6.28 -7.18 3.09
CA LEU A 367 -7.52 -7.15 3.86
C LEU A 367 -7.81 -5.74 4.40
N GLY A 368 -6.80 -5.07 4.95
CA GLY A 368 -6.93 -3.70 5.47
C GLY A 368 -6.85 -2.59 4.41
N ARG A 369 -6.51 -2.90 3.15
CA ARG A 369 -6.31 -1.86 2.14
C ARG A 369 -7.67 -1.29 1.69
N PRO A 370 -7.86 0.04 1.71
CA PRO A 370 -9.13 0.65 1.28
C PRO A 370 -9.51 0.33 -0.16
N THR A 371 -8.52 0.16 -1.03
CA THR A 371 -8.72 -0.13 -2.46
C THR A 371 -9.00 -1.60 -2.75
N THR A 372 -8.83 -2.51 -1.78
CA THR A 372 -9.16 -3.92 -1.98
C THR A 372 -10.67 -4.08 -1.98
N ALA A 373 -11.20 -4.62 -3.08
CA ALA A 373 -12.62 -4.82 -3.30
C ALA A 373 -13.23 -5.59 -2.12
N PRO A 374 -14.42 -5.21 -1.62
CA PRO A 374 -15.05 -5.89 -0.49
C PRO A 374 -15.17 -7.41 -0.66
N ALA A 375 -15.44 -7.88 -1.88
CA ALA A 375 -15.53 -9.31 -2.21
C ALA A 375 -14.19 -10.05 -2.05
N HIS A 376 -13.05 -9.37 -2.23
CA HIS A 376 -11.72 -9.99 -2.13
C HIS A 376 -11.18 -10.03 -0.70
N ARG A 377 -11.72 -9.19 0.20
CA ARG A 377 -11.24 -9.10 1.60
C ARG A 377 -11.35 -10.43 2.33
N GLU A 378 -12.47 -11.14 2.15
CA GLU A 378 -12.66 -12.47 2.74
C GLU A 378 -11.65 -13.47 2.17
N TRP A 379 -11.39 -13.42 0.87
CA TRP A 379 -10.36 -14.26 0.23
C TRP A 379 -8.96 -14.01 0.82
N TYR A 380 -8.58 -12.75 1.05
CA TYR A 380 -7.31 -12.41 1.68
C TYR A 380 -7.23 -12.86 3.14
N LEU A 381 -8.33 -12.79 3.91
CA LEU A 381 -8.37 -13.34 5.27
C LEU A 381 -8.18 -14.86 5.27
N ARG A 382 -8.85 -15.56 4.34
CA ARG A 382 -8.69 -17.01 4.13
C ARG A 382 -7.25 -17.37 3.76
N LEU A 383 -6.64 -16.64 2.82
CA LEU A 383 -5.24 -16.81 2.45
C LEU A 383 -4.31 -16.63 3.67
N ALA A 384 -4.52 -15.57 4.44
CA ALA A 384 -3.70 -15.31 5.62
C ALA A 384 -3.81 -16.42 6.66
N ALA A 385 -5.02 -16.93 6.90
CA ALA A 385 -5.28 -18.01 7.84
C ALA A 385 -4.73 -19.37 7.35
N ARG A 386 -4.84 -19.68 6.05
CA ARG A 386 -4.24 -20.90 5.47
C ARG A 386 -2.72 -20.88 5.49
N ALA A 387 -2.10 -19.74 5.17
CA ALA A 387 -0.65 -19.59 5.25
C ALA A 387 -0.14 -19.76 6.70
N ALA A 388 -0.87 -19.18 7.67
CA ALA A 388 -0.60 -19.39 9.09
C ALA A 388 -0.77 -20.87 9.51
N ALA A 389 -1.79 -21.57 9.01
CA ALA A 389 -2.01 -22.99 9.28
C ALA A 389 -0.88 -23.86 8.76
N ALA A 390 -0.45 -23.63 7.51
CA ALA A 390 0.65 -24.36 6.90
C ALA A 390 1.97 -24.14 7.67
N TYR A 391 2.25 -22.89 8.08
CA TYR A 391 3.42 -22.59 8.90
C TYR A 391 3.41 -23.38 10.22
N LEU A 392 2.28 -23.39 10.94
CA LEU A 392 2.19 -24.11 12.21
C LEU A 392 2.36 -25.63 12.03
N GLN A 393 1.81 -26.19 10.95
CA GLN A 393 1.98 -27.61 10.61
C GLN A 393 3.44 -27.95 10.32
N ASP A 394 4.13 -27.16 9.50
CA ASP A 394 5.55 -27.35 9.18
C ASP A 394 6.41 -27.23 10.45
N ALA A 395 6.12 -26.24 11.30
CA ALA A 395 6.84 -26.04 12.56
C ALA A 395 6.60 -27.17 13.57
N ASP A 396 5.39 -27.75 13.61
CA ASP A 396 5.09 -28.90 14.48
C ASP A 396 5.76 -30.18 13.99
N ALA A 397 5.88 -30.36 12.67
CA ALA A 397 6.57 -31.50 12.09
C ALA A 397 8.09 -31.47 12.34
N ALA A 398 8.69 -30.28 12.42
CA ALA A 398 10.11 -30.11 12.72
C ALA A 398 10.47 -30.41 14.19
N GLY A 399 9.50 -30.36 15.10
CA GLY A 399 9.70 -30.53 16.54
C GLY A 399 10.31 -29.28 17.21
N PRO A 400 10.39 -29.25 18.57
CA PRO A 400 10.96 -28.12 19.29
C PRO A 400 12.45 -27.97 18.99
N VAL A 401 12.86 -26.79 18.53
CA VAL A 401 14.27 -26.43 18.41
C VAL A 401 14.82 -26.24 19.82
N ALA A 402 15.82 -27.03 20.21
CA ALA A 402 16.49 -26.87 21.50
C ALA A 402 17.08 -25.45 21.56
N GLU A 403 16.65 -24.65 22.53
CA GLU A 403 17.15 -23.28 22.67
C GLU A 403 18.68 -23.28 22.82
N PRO A 404 19.42 -22.54 21.98
CA PRO A 404 20.83 -22.31 22.19
C PRO A 404 21.00 -21.41 23.43
N GLY A 405 21.38 -22.02 24.55
CA GLY A 405 21.96 -21.44 25.77
C GLY A 405 21.64 -19.96 26.04
N GLY A 406 20.59 -19.73 26.83
CA GLY A 406 20.06 -18.40 27.14
C GLY A 406 21.07 -17.37 27.62
N VAL A 407 20.97 -16.18 27.03
CA VAL A 407 21.37 -14.92 27.66
C VAL A 407 20.07 -14.23 28.08
N ALA A 408 19.87 -14.09 29.38
CA ALA A 408 18.67 -13.49 29.96
C ALA A 408 18.43 -12.07 29.42
N SER A 409 17.26 -11.82 28.83
CA SER A 409 16.83 -10.51 28.34
C SER A 409 15.73 -9.93 29.24
N THR A 410 15.87 -8.64 29.49
CA THR A 410 15.10 -7.75 30.36
C THR A 410 13.66 -7.56 29.89
N ALA A 411 12.71 -8.29 30.48
CA ALA A 411 11.28 -8.23 30.13
C ALA A 411 10.42 -7.28 30.98
N ASP A 412 11.01 -6.50 31.90
CA ASP A 412 10.23 -5.71 32.88
C ASP A 412 9.90 -4.26 32.47
N ALA A 413 10.20 -3.83 31.24
CA ALA A 413 10.01 -2.42 30.84
C ALA A 413 8.66 -2.11 30.16
N GLU A 414 7.94 -3.09 29.60
CA GLU A 414 6.79 -2.80 28.71
C GLU A 414 5.43 -2.74 29.42
N ASN A 415 5.34 -3.10 30.70
CA ASN A 415 4.04 -3.30 31.36
C ASN A 415 3.47 -2.05 32.10
N ARG A 416 3.95 -0.83 31.83
CA ARG A 416 3.50 0.40 32.54
C ARG A 416 2.80 1.48 31.69
N LEU A 417 2.50 1.24 30.41
CA LEU A 417 1.80 2.24 29.57
C LEU A 417 0.31 1.93 29.26
N ALA A 418 -0.27 0.86 29.82
CA ALA A 418 -1.62 0.39 29.46
C ALA A 418 -2.74 0.72 30.47
N ALA A 419 -2.70 1.88 31.13
CA ALA A 419 -3.80 2.32 32.00
C ALA A 419 -4.11 3.81 31.82
N GLY A 420 -4.76 4.16 30.70
CA GLY A 420 -5.21 5.54 30.46
C GLY A 420 -5.66 5.86 29.05
N ALA A 421 -6.59 5.07 28.46
CA ALA A 421 -7.23 5.45 27.20
C ALA A 421 -8.75 5.28 27.30
N THR A 422 -9.42 6.41 27.44
CA THR A 422 -10.88 6.59 27.43
C THR A 422 -11.50 6.15 26.09
N ARG A 423 -12.63 5.45 26.18
CA ARG A 423 -13.50 5.04 25.06
C ARG A 423 -13.70 6.18 24.04
N ARG A 424 -13.22 6.01 22.80
CA ARG A 424 -13.70 6.76 21.63
C ARG A 424 -14.56 5.84 20.76
N SER A 425 -15.81 6.25 20.57
CA SER A 425 -16.87 5.57 19.80
C SER A 425 -16.47 5.38 18.34
N ALA A 426 -16.78 4.21 17.77
CA ALA A 426 -16.81 4.01 16.32
C ALA A 426 -17.65 5.11 15.65
N ALA A 427 -17.24 5.58 14.46
CA ALA A 427 -17.94 6.64 13.75
C ALA A 427 -19.37 6.19 13.40
N GLY A 428 -20.38 6.85 14.00
CA GLY A 428 -21.78 6.51 13.77
C GLY A 428 -22.23 6.75 12.32
N PRO A 429 -23.36 6.16 11.90
CA PRO A 429 -23.87 6.24 10.52
C PRO A 429 -24.08 7.68 10.04
N VAL A 430 -24.39 8.62 10.94
CA VAL A 430 -24.51 10.05 10.61
C VAL A 430 -23.16 10.70 10.29
N SER A 431 -22.07 10.26 10.90
CA SER A 431 -20.71 10.70 10.54
C SER A 431 -20.38 10.29 9.10
N VAL A 432 -20.69 9.04 8.76
CA VAL A 432 -20.48 8.48 7.41
C VAL A 432 -21.34 9.19 6.37
N LEU A 433 -22.63 9.40 6.64
CA LEU A 433 -23.50 10.18 5.76
C LEU A 433 -22.94 11.59 5.55
N CYS A 434 -22.58 12.28 6.64
CA CYS A 434 -22.04 13.63 6.59
C CYS A 434 -20.77 13.72 5.74
N ALA A 435 -19.85 12.75 5.88
CA ALA A 435 -18.62 12.64 5.09
C ALA A 435 -18.89 12.56 3.58
N ASN A 436 -19.88 11.76 3.20
CA ASN A 436 -20.15 11.42 1.80
C ASN A 436 -21.26 12.24 1.15
N LEU A 437 -21.93 13.14 1.89
CA LEU A 437 -23.15 13.79 1.41
C LEU A 437 -23.02 14.55 0.07
N PRO A 438 -21.95 15.33 -0.20
CA PRO A 438 -21.81 15.99 -1.51
C PRO A 438 -21.81 15.00 -2.68
N ALA A 439 -21.08 13.89 -2.52
CA ALA A 439 -21.01 12.80 -3.49
C ALA A 439 -22.34 12.06 -3.66
N LEU A 440 -23.01 11.77 -2.55
CA LEU A 440 -24.31 11.13 -2.53
C LEU A 440 -25.38 11.99 -3.22
N ARG A 441 -25.40 13.31 -2.96
CA ARG A 441 -26.32 14.26 -3.61
C ARG A 441 -26.11 14.29 -5.12
N GLU A 442 -24.87 14.44 -5.56
CA GLU A 442 -24.53 14.48 -6.98
C GLU A 442 -24.96 13.19 -7.70
N THR A 443 -24.63 12.04 -7.13
CA THR A 443 -25.02 10.75 -7.72
C THR A 443 -26.53 10.53 -7.69
N ALA A 444 -27.17 10.81 -6.57
CA ALA A 444 -28.61 10.63 -6.43
C ALA A 444 -29.39 11.54 -7.36
N HIS A 445 -28.92 12.77 -7.60
CA HIS A 445 -29.52 13.67 -8.58
C HIS A 445 -29.50 13.04 -9.98
N ARG A 446 -28.36 12.49 -10.42
CA ARG A 446 -28.24 11.80 -11.72
C ARG A 446 -29.16 10.57 -11.85
N ARG A 447 -29.53 9.94 -10.73
CA ARG A 447 -30.38 8.73 -10.70
C ARG A 447 -31.83 8.99 -10.28
N GLY A 448 -32.26 10.25 -10.14
CA GLY A 448 -33.61 10.59 -9.69
C GLY A 448 -33.92 10.22 -8.23
N LEU A 449 -32.89 9.93 -7.42
CA LEU A 449 -32.99 9.55 -6.00
C LEU A 449 -32.72 10.74 -5.05
N GLY A 450 -32.70 11.96 -5.57
CA GLY A 450 -32.37 13.17 -4.79
C GLY A 450 -33.25 13.37 -3.56
N GLY A 451 -34.55 13.08 -3.67
CA GLY A 451 -35.49 13.17 -2.54
C GLY A 451 -35.12 12.23 -1.39
N GLU A 452 -34.63 11.02 -1.70
CA GLU A 452 -34.26 10.05 -0.68
C GLU A 452 -33.00 10.44 0.11
N VAL A 453 -32.03 11.08 -0.57
CA VAL A 453 -30.86 11.66 0.12
C VAL A 453 -31.30 12.76 1.06
N GLU A 454 -32.19 13.66 0.63
CA GLU A 454 -32.68 14.76 1.48
C GLU A 454 -33.56 14.29 2.64
N ASP A 455 -34.35 13.23 2.45
CA ASP A 455 -35.09 12.58 3.53
C ASP A 455 -34.14 11.98 4.56
N LEU A 456 -33.06 11.31 4.11
CA LEU A 456 -32.04 10.75 4.98
C LEU A 456 -31.27 11.84 5.74
N VAL A 457 -30.94 12.96 5.09
CA VAL A 457 -30.33 14.14 5.71
C VAL A 457 -31.26 14.74 6.77
N THR A 458 -32.55 14.90 6.44
CA THR A 458 -33.55 15.45 7.37
C THR A 458 -33.65 14.57 8.61
N ARG A 459 -33.72 13.25 8.42
CA ARG A 459 -33.78 12.31 9.54
C ARG A 459 -32.51 12.29 10.39
N ALA A 460 -31.34 12.38 9.75
CA ALA A 460 -30.06 12.49 10.44
C ALA A 460 -29.96 13.78 11.28
N ARG A 461 -30.48 14.90 10.77
CA ARG A 461 -30.56 16.18 11.51
C ARG A 461 -31.48 16.09 12.72
N LEU A 462 -32.57 15.33 12.63
CA LEU A 462 -33.51 15.08 13.73
C LEU A 462 -33.02 14.03 14.73
N GLY A 463 -31.83 13.45 14.52
CA GLY A 463 -31.24 12.48 15.44
C GLY A 463 -31.79 11.06 15.32
N HIS A 464 -32.48 10.73 14.23
CA HIS A 464 -32.94 9.37 13.97
C HIS A 464 -31.77 8.44 13.63
N ASP A 465 -31.91 7.14 13.97
CA ASP A 465 -31.02 6.11 13.44
C ASP A 465 -31.31 5.92 11.94
N ILE A 466 -30.28 6.18 11.13
CA ILE A 466 -30.34 6.13 9.67
C ILE A 466 -29.51 4.98 9.10
N ALA A 467 -28.94 4.09 9.93
CA ALA A 467 -27.98 3.09 9.48
C ALA A 467 -28.53 2.20 8.35
N ALA A 468 -29.71 1.64 8.55
CA ALA A 468 -30.35 0.73 7.59
C ALA A 468 -30.71 1.44 6.27
N ASP A 469 -31.26 2.65 6.38
CA ASP A 469 -31.67 3.45 5.22
C ASP A 469 -30.49 3.98 4.43
N HIS A 470 -29.44 4.42 5.12
CA HIS A 470 -28.19 4.83 4.48
C HIS A 470 -27.58 3.67 3.71
N ALA A 471 -27.51 2.48 4.29
CA ALA A 471 -27.02 1.28 3.61
C ALA A 471 -27.91 0.90 2.41
N ALA A 472 -29.23 1.00 2.53
CA ALA A 472 -30.17 0.72 1.44
C ALA A 472 -30.07 1.74 0.29
N LEU A 473 -29.86 3.02 0.60
CA LEU A 473 -29.64 4.08 -0.38
C LEU A 473 -28.30 3.88 -1.10
N VAL A 474 -27.22 3.60 -0.39
CA VAL A 474 -25.90 3.31 -0.99
C VAL A 474 -26.00 2.12 -1.95
N ARG A 475 -26.66 1.02 -1.56
CA ARG A 475 -26.86 -0.14 -2.45
C ARG A 475 -27.58 0.22 -3.76
N ARG A 476 -28.62 1.03 -3.70
CA ARG A 476 -29.38 1.47 -4.89
C ARG A 476 -28.57 2.43 -5.76
N LEU A 477 -27.80 3.32 -5.12
CA LEU A 477 -26.91 4.22 -5.83
C LEU A 477 -25.76 3.46 -6.51
N SER A 478 -25.28 2.33 -5.97
CA SER A 478 -24.17 1.54 -6.53
C SER A 478 -24.50 0.66 -7.74
N GLY A 479 -25.77 0.55 -8.18
CA GLY A 479 -26.13 -0.25 -9.36
C GLY A 479 -25.61 -1.70 -9.34
N ALA A 480 -25.81 -2.46 -10.42
CA ALA A 480 -25.19 -3.78 -10.59
C ALA A 480 -23.79 -3.70 -11.23
N ASP A 481 -23.45 -2.60 -11.93
CA ASP A 481 -22.21 -2.48 -12.73
C ASP A 481 -21.45 -1.15 -12.55
N GLU A 482 -21.87 -0.25 -11.65
CA GLU A 482 -21.14 1.00 -11.41
C GLU A 482 -21.13 1.35 -9.93
N ASP A 483 -20.11 0.86 -9.22
CA ASP A 483 -19.82 1.30 -7.88
C ASP A 483 -19.57 2.82 -7.88
N VAL A 484 -20.51 3.59 -7.35
CA VAL A 484 -20.46 5.07 -7.24
C VAL A 484 -19.18 5.60 -6.61
N ARG A 485 -18.47 4.73 -5.87
CA ARG A 485 -17.16 5.03 -5.30
C ARG A 485 -16.09 5.31 -6.37
N HIS A 486 -16.29 4.96 -7.64
CA HIS A 486 -15.34 5.18 -8.74
C HIS A 486 -15.32 6.59 -9.36
N GLY A 487 -16.07 7.55 -8.79
CA GLY A 487 -15.94 8.97 -9.12
C GLY A 487 -15.44 9.85 -7.96
N LEU A 488 -15.07 9.25 -6.83
CA LEU A 488 -14.68 9.97 -5.62
C LEU A 488 -13.16 10.03 -5.51
N THR A 489 -12.62 11.22 -5.75
CA THR A 489 -11.31 11.62 -5.24
C THR A 489 -11.24 11.33 -3.74
N GLY A 490 -10.36 10.41 -3.33
CA GLY A 490 -10.03 10.17 -1.92
C GLY A 490 -10.39 8.80 -1.37
N PHE A 491 -9.76 7.74 -1.88
CA PHE A 491 -9.62 6.47 -1.15
C PHE A 491 -8.15 6.19 -0.90
N GLY A 492 -7.67 6.83 0.16
CA GLY A 492 -6.28 6.85 0.63
C GLY A 492 -6.14 7.89 1.73
N GLY A 493 -6.98 7.79 2.77
CA GLY A 493 -6.87 8.60 3.96
C GLY A 493 -5.62 8.24 4.76
N GLY A 494 -4.45 8.65 4.28
CA GLY A 494 -3.33 8.98 5.16
C GLY A 494 -3.61 10.37 5.73
N THR A 495 -3.99 10.43 7.00
CA THR A 495 -4.25 11.69 7.70
C THR A 495 -2.91 12.43 7.89
N PRO A 496 -2.73 13.68 7.43
CA PRO A 496 -1.57 14.48 7.82
C PRO A 496 -1.62 14.71 9.33
N VAL A 497 -0.50 14.56 10.05
CA VAL A 497 -0.53 14.50 11.53
C VAL A 497 -0.70 15.87 12.22
N VAL A 498 -0.64 17.02 11.54
CA VAL A 498 -0.86 18.33 12.22
C VAL A 498 -1.70 19.29 11.37
N GLY A 499 -2.78 19.82 11.94
CA GLY A 499 -3.67 20.81 11.31
C GLY A 499 -4.89 21.09 12.20
N GLU A 500 -5.43 22.31 12.14
CA GLU A 500 -6.62 22.73 12.91
C GLU A 500 -7.79 21.75 12.69
N TYR A 501 -8.29 21.15 13.77
CA TYR A 501 -9.44 20.28 13.72
C TYR A 501 -10.72 21.09 13.93
N PHE A 502 -11.70 20.87 13.07
CA PHE A 502 -13.04 21.41 13.20
C PHE A 502 -13.99 20.26 13.50
N THR A 503 -14.77 20.39 14.56
CA THR A 503 -15.79 19.42 14.93
C THR A 503 -17.13 19.83 14.32
N CYS A 504 -17.86 18.83 13.83
CA CYS A 504 -19.20 19.02 13.32
C CYS A 504 -20.08 19.58 14.46
N PRO A 505 -20.83 20.67 14.25
CA PRO A 505 -21.66 21.28 15.28
C PRO A 505 -22.83 20.37 15.70
N LEU A 506 -23.10 19.32 14.92
CA LEU A 506 -23.94 18.20 15.35
C LEU A 506 -23.14 17.31 16.32
N GLU A 507 -22.90 17.81 17.53
CA GLU A 507 -22.13 17.12 18.58
C GLU A 507 -22.68 15.72 18.87
N ARG A 508 -23.99 15.52 18.64
CA ARG A 508 -24.63 14.21 18.47
C ARG A 508 -25.73 14.35 17.42
N PRO A 509 -25.86 13.44 16.44
CA PRO A 509 -25.17 12.14 16.28
C PRO A 509 -23.92 12.13 15.37
N CYS A 510 -23.40 13.29 14.90
CA CYS A 510 -22.37 13.28 13.85
C CYS A 510 -20.95 13.08 14.39
N GLY A 511 -20.49 13.95 15.30
CA GLY A 511 -19.12 13.88 15.85
C GLY A 511 -17.98 13.94 14.82
N ARG A 512 -18.27 14.24 13.54
CA ARG A 512 -17.28 14.27 12.46
C ARG A 512 -16.26 15.36 12.72
N GLU A 513 -14.99 15.02 12.53
CA GLU A 513 -13.90 15.98 12.46
C GLU A 513 -13.56 16.26 10.99
N ALA A 514 -13.26 17.51 10.68
CA ALA A 514 -12.77 17.94 9.37
C ALA A 514 -11.63 18.93 9.56
N ARG A 515 -10.75 19.02 8.57
CA ARG A 515 -9.73 20.07 8.50
C ARG A 515 -10.09 21.00 7.36
N ARG A 516 -9.73 22.28 7.51
CA ARG A 516 -9.76 23.20 6.37
C ARG A 516 -8.61 22.90 5.42
N PRO A 517 -8.78 23.04 4.10
CA PRO A 517 -7.64 23.08 3.19
C PRO A 517 -6.72 24.27 3.54
N PRO A 518 -5.41 24.21 3.23
CA PRO A 518 -4.49 25.33 3.45
C PRO A 518 -5.04 26.62 2.83
N GLY A 519 -5.17 27.69 3.63
CA GLY A 519 -5.75 28.97 3.19
C GLY A 519 -7.28 28.97 3.00
N GLY A 520 -7.96 27.84 3.21
CA GLY A 520 -9.42 27.74 3.12
C GLY A 520 -10.16 28.38 4.30
N GLY A 521 -11.43 28.70 4.09
CA GLY A 521 -12.36 29.02 5.18
C GLY A 521 -12.64 27.80 6.08
N ARG A 522 -13.34 28.02 7.20
CA ARG A 522 -13.79 26.92 8.06
C ARG A 522 -14.64 25.95 7.24
N PRO A 523 -14.42 24.62 7.31
CA PRO A 523 -15.23 23.68 6.55
C PRO A 523 -16.69 23.81 7.00
N PRO A 524 -17.66 23.88 6.07
CA PRO A 524 -19.06 23.80 6.44
C PRO A 524 -19.44 22.35 6.73
N CYS A 525 -20.35 22.16 7.68
CA CYS A 525 -21.02 20.88 7.90
C CYS A 525 -21.93 20.59 6.69
N PRO A 526 -21.72 19.52 5.89
CA PRO A 526 -22.58 19.23 4.74
C PRO A 526 -24.05 19.01 5.12
N LEU A 527 -24.28 18.51 6.34
CA LEU A 527 -25.61 18.35 6.90
C LEU A 527 -26.25 19.69 7.28
N GLN A 528 -25.58 20.63 7.92
CA GLN A 528 -26.23 21.87 8.41
C GLN A 528 -26.01 23.10 7.52
N GLY A 529 -25.04 23.06 6.60
CA GLY A 529 -24.58 24.24 5.87
C GLY A 529 -23.84 25.27 6.73
N THR A 530 -23.75 25.07 8.04
CA THR A 530 -23.08 25.96 9.00
C THR A 530 -21.59 25.66 9.09
N ALA A 531 -20.78 26.68 9.37
CA ALA A 531 -19.35 26.50 9.64
C ALA A 531 -19.13 25.54 10.83
N MET A 532 -18.14 24.64 10.71
CA MET A 532 -17.76 23.74 11.79
C MET A 532 -17.00 24.49 12.89
N THR A 533 -17.11 24.00 14.13
CA THR A 533 -16.53 24.62 15.33
C THR A 533 -15.05 24.25 15.43
N GLN A 534 -14.17 25.23 15.59
CA GLN A 534 -12.74 24.98 15.78
C GLN A 534 -12.53 24.41 17.19
N ALA A 535 -11.93 23.23 17.27
CA ALA A 535 -11.45 22.67 18.53
C ALA A 535 -9.93 22.74 18.54
N LEU A 536 -9.35 23.40 19.55
CA LEU A 536 -7.92 23.30 19.82
C LEU A 536 -7.67 21.93 20.44
N ARG A 537 -6.92 21.07 19.74
CA ARG A 537 -6.49 19.77 20.21
C ARG A 537 -5.02 19.57 19.92
#